data_AF-A0A958LYC8-F1
#
_entry.id   AF-A0A958LYC8-F1
#
_cell.length_a   1.000
_cell.length_b   1.000
_cell.length_c   1.000
_cell.angle_alpha   90.00
_cell.angle_beta   90.00
_cell.angle_gamma   90.00
#
_symmetry.space_group_name_H-M   'P 1'
#
loop_
_entity.id
_entity.type
_entity.pdbx_description
1 polymer ?
#
loop_
_entity_poly.entity_id
_entity_poly.type
_entity_poly.pdbx_seq_one_letter_code
_entity_poly.pdbx_strand_id
1 'polypeptide(L)'
;MELNVAQKTNPPVVKIDKRKSQQFRVVLNKDANEALEEITNLINKDFEHGEINKSDIANWVLAKVKNKISTQEIEQIKEENFDESKVLANLLKHAKSDKSSLPEDVLLALKNHVGLAKGRTKKPSKKD
;
A
#
# COMPACT_ATOMS: atom_id res chain seq x y z
N MET A 1 -30.03 -68.65 -1.67
CA MET A 1 -30.77 -67.38 -1.73
C MET A 1 -29.86 -66.32 -1.16
N GLU A 2 -29.30 -65.53 -2.06
CA GLU A 2 -28.51 -64.34 -1.75
C GLU A 2 -29.46 -63.25 -1.24
N LEU A 3 -28.96 -62.38 -0.36
CA LEU A 3 -28.93 -60.93 -0.57
C LEU A 3 -28.23 -60.27 0.63
N ASN A 4 -26.99 -59.88 0.35
CA ASN A 4 -26.10 -59.09 1.19
C ASN A 4 -26.65 -57.65 1.22
N VAL A 5 -27.05 -57.15 2.40
CA VAL A 5 -27.51 -55.76 2.55
C VAL A 5 -26.29 -54.85 2.63
N ALA A 6 -25.96 -54.24 1.49
CA ALA A 6 -24.92 -53.24 1.36
C ALA A 6 -25.23 -52.01 2.22
N GLN A 7 -24.42 -51.81 3.27
CA GLN A 7 -24.35 -50.54 3.97
C GLN A 7 -23.75 -49.50 3.01
N LYS A 8 -24.56 -48.53 2.57
CA LYS A 8 -24.08 -47.31 1.91
C LYS A 8 -23.24 -46.53 2.91
N THR A 9 -21.93 -46.72 2.88
CA THR A 9 -20.98 -45.83 3.52
C THR A 9 -20.89 -44.57 2.66
N ASN A 10 -21.54 -43.50 3.12
CA ASN A 10 -21.28 -42.17 2.56
C ASN A 10 -19.78 -41.88 2.71
N PRO A 11 -19.10 -41.38 1.67
CA PRO A 11 -17.70 -41.01 1.79
C PRO A 11 -17.56 -39.95 2.89
N PRO A 12 -16.47 -39.98 3.67
CA PRO A 12 -16.22 -38.94 4.66
C PRO A 12 -16.16 -37.61 3.92
N VAL A 13 -17.10 -36.72 4.23
CA VAL A 13 -16.99 -35.30 3.87
C VAL A 13 -15.74 -34.82 4.59
N VAL A 14 -14.63 -34.78 3.86
CA VAL A 14 -13.37 -34.20 4.31
C VAL A 14 -13.71 -32.74 4.56
N LYS A 15 -14.05 -32.41 5.81
CA LYS A 15 -14.04 -31.05 6.29
C LYS A 15 -12.59 -30.64 6.17
N ILE A 16 -12.28 -29.92 5.09
CA ILE A 16 -10.99 -29.29 4.92
C ILE A 16 -10.88 -28.35 6.11
N ASP A 17 -10.11 -28.77 7.12
CA ASP A 17 -9.66 -27.92 8.19
C ASP A 17 -8.99 -26.72 7.52
N LYS A 18 -9.75 -25.62 7.39
CA LYS A 18 -9.21 -24.29 7.11
C LYS A 18 -8.29 -24.01 8.30
N ARG A 19 -7.02 -24.43 8.16
CA ARG A 19 -5.91 -24.11 9.06
C ARG A 19 -6.13 -22.68 9.49
N LYS A 20 -6.14 -22.42 10.81
CA LYS A 20 -6.23 -21.09 11.42
C LYS A 20 -5.44 -20.09 10.57
N SER A 21 -6.12 -19.45 9.63
CA SER A 21 -5.48 -18.57 8.68
C SER A 21 -5.19 -17.32 9.48
N GLN A 22 -3.91 -17.02 9.69
CA GLN A 22 -3.53 -15.75 10.29
C GLN A 22 -4.19 -14.65 9.47
N GLN A 23 -5.19 -14.00 10.07
CA GLN A 23 -5.96 -12.97 9.42
C GLN A 23 -5.41 -11.63 9.89
N PHE A 24 -4.88 -10.86 8.94
CA PHE A 24 -4.36 -9.53 9.20
C PHE A 24 -5.42 -8.50 8.79
N ARG A 25 -5.63 -7.50 9.63
CA ARG A 25 -6.54 -6.38 9.31
C ARG A 25 -5.77 -5.37 8.46
N VAL A 26 -6.24 -5.14 7.25
CA VAL A 26 -5.76 -4.05 6.39
C VAL A 26 -6.76 -2.91 6.47
N VAL A 27 -6.27 -1.68 6.58
CA VAL A 27 -7.11 -0.48 6.49
C VAL A 27 -7.09 -0.05 5.03
N LEU A 28 -8.28 0.00 4.43
CA LEU A 28 -8.49 0.45 3.06
C LEU A 28 -9.08 1.86 3.09
N ASN A 29 -8.67 2.69 2.14
CA ASN A 29 -9.37 3.95 1.89
C ASN A 29 -10.72 3.65 1.23
N LYS A 30 -11.59 4.67 1.19
CA LYS A 30 -12.94 4.54 0.63
C LYS A 30 -12.90 4.06 -0.83
N ASP A 31 -12.03 4.66 -1.63
CA ASP A 31 -11.92 4.36 -3.07
C ASP A 31 -11.48 2.92 -3.33
N ALA A 32 -10.51 2.39 -2.56
CA ALA A 32 -10.10 0.99 -2.70
C ALA A 32 -11.19 0.01 -2.24
N ASN A 33 -12.01 0.38 -1.25
CA ASN A 33 -13.14 -0.46 -0.84
C ASN A 33 -14.23 -0.49 -1.92
N GLU A 34 -14.54 0.64 -2.55
CA GLU A 34 -15.49 0.72 -3.67
C GLU A 34 -15.01 -0.11 -4.86
N ALA A 35 -13.72 0.02 -5.24
CA ALA A 35 -13.14 -0.80 -6.30
C ALA A 35 -13.21 -2.31 -6.00
N LEU A 36 -12.94 -2.72 -4.75
CA LEU A 36 -13.08 -4.12 -4.32
C LEU A 36 -14.54 -4.61 -4.39
N GLU A 37 -15.50 -3.74 -4.06
CA GLU A 37 -16.93 -4.05 -4.17
C GLU A 37 -17.36 -4.28 -5.61
N GLU A 38 -16.96 -3.40 -6.53
CA GLU A 38 -17.26 -3.54 -7.96
C GLU A 38 -16.68 -4.85 -8.52
N ILE A 39 -15.43 -5.16 -8.19
CA ILE A 39 -14.78 -6.41 -8.61
C ILE A 39 -15.53 -7.62 -8.05
N THR A 40 -15.94 -7.56 -6.78
CA THR A 40 -16.69 -8.65 -6.13
C THR A 40 -18.03 -8.88 -6.80
N ASN A 41 -18.77 -7.81 -7.09
CA ASN A 41 -20.05 -7.89 -7.78
C ASN A 41 -19.89 -8.45 -9.20
N LEU A 42 -18.85 -8.03 -9.92
CA LEU A 42 -18.58 -8.51 -11.27
C LEU A 42 -18.25 -10.01 -11.29
N ILE A 43 -17.45 -10.49 -10.34
CA ILE A 43 -17.09 -11.90 -10.26
C ILE A 43 -18.28 -12.76 -9.83
N ASN A 44 -19.07 -12.30 -8.86
CA ASN A 44 -20.22 -13.06 -8.35
C ASN A 44 -21.43 -13.04 -9.31
N LYS A 45 -21.48 -12.10 -10.28
CA LYS A 45 -22.58 -11.99 -11.24
C LYS A 45 -22.77 -13.24 -12.09
N ASP A 46 -21.67 -13.90 -12.49
CA ASP A 46 -21.67 -15.06 -13.38
C ASP A 46 -21.26 -16.36 -12.66
N PHE A 47 -21.23 -16.35 -11.33
CA PHE A 47 -20.77 -17.48 -10.52
C PHE A 47 -21.94 -18.12 -9.73
N GLU A 48 -22.57 -19.14 -10.33
CA GLU A 48 -23.73 -19.84 -9.73
C GLU A 48 -23.35 -20.90 -8.69
N HIS A 49 -22.07 -21.26 -8.56
CA HIS A 49 -21.61 -22.40 -7.74
C HIS A 49 -20.98 -22.00 -6.39
N GLY A 50 -21.09 -20.74 -6.00
CA GLY A 50 -20.66 -20.24 -4.70
C GLY A 50 -20.71 -18.72 -4.60
N GLU A 51 -20.29 -18.19 -3.45
CA GLU A 51 -20.11 -16.76 -3.24
C GLU A 51 -18.65 -16.50 -2.88
N ILE A 52 -18.00 -15.58 -3.60
CA ILE A 52 -16.63 -15.18 -3.31
C ILE A 52 -16.67 -13.93 -2.45
N ASN A 53 -15.98 -13.98 -1.28
CA ASN A 53 -15.91 -12.85 -0.37
C ASN A 53 -14.89 -11.82 -0.86
N LYS A 54 -15.11 -10.56 -0.48
CA LYS A 54 -14.16 -9.45 -0.68
C LYS A 54 -12.75 -9.78 -0.18
N SER A 55 -12.65 -10.43 0.98
CA SER A 55 -11.36 -10.84 1.57
C SER A 55 -10.61 -11.83 0.68
N ASP A 56 -11.31 -12.77 0.04
CA ASP A 56 -10.69 -13.78 -0.82
C ASP A 56 -10.16 -13.12 -2.11
N ILE A 57 -10.91 -12.17 -2.67
CA ILE A 57 -10.50 -11.36 -3.82
C ILE A 57 -9.31 -10.48 -3.46
N ALA A 58 -9.34 -9.77 -2.35
CA ALA A 58 -8.24 -8.91 -1.90
C ALA A 58 -6.93 -9.72 -1.74
N ASN A 59 -7.02 -10.89 -1.09
CA ASN A 59 -5.87 -11.80 -0.95
C ASN A 59 -5.35 -12.28 -2.31
N TRP A 60 -6.25 -12.63 -3.24
CA TRP A 60 -5.88 -13.06 -4.58
C TRP A 60 -5.19 -11.95 -5.39
N VAL A 61 -5.74 -10.73 -5.33
CA VAL A 61 -5.16 -9.56 -6.01
C VAL A 61 -3.77 -9.28 -5.45
N LEU A 62 -3.61 -9.19 -4.13
CA LEU A 62 -2.32 -8.93 -3.49
C LEU A 62 -1.28 -10.02 -3.82
N ALA A 63 -1.68 -11.29 -3.83
CA ALA A 63 -0.79 -12.39 -4.20
C ALA A 63 -0.34 -12.30 -5.67
N LYS A 64 -1.21 -11.86 -6.57
CA LYS A 64 -0.91 -11.73 -8.01
C LYS A 64 -0.09 -10.48 -8.32
N VAL A 65 -0.39 -9.37 -7.65
CA VAL A 65 0.28 -8.08 -7.82
C VAL A 65 1.72 -8.15 -7.34
N LYS A 66 2.03 -8.92 -6.29
CA LYS A 66 3.42 -9.14 -5.84
C LYS A 66 4.39 -9.51 -6.96
N ASN A 67 3.95 -10.34 -7.91
CA ASN A 67 4.80 -10.82 -9.00
C ASN A 67 4.81 -9.89 -10.23
N LYS A 68 4.02 -8.82 -10.21
CA LYS A 68 3.84 -7.85 -11.31
C LYS A 68 4.29 -6.43 -10.97
N ILE A 69 4.54 -6.13 -9.69
CA ILE A 69 5.09 -4.85 -9.26
C ILE A 69 6.50 -4.71 -9.87
N SER A 70 6.67 -3.72 -10.75
CA SER A 70 7.98 -3.31 -11.24
C SER A 70 8.54 -2.18 -10.37
N THR A 71 9.78 -1.78 -10.63
CA THR A 71 10.42 -0.66 -9.92
C THR A 71 9.63 0.65 -10.08
N GLN A 72 8.94 0.85 -11.20
CA GLN A 72 8.14 2.05 -11.45
C GLN A 72 6.92 2.12 -10.51
N GLU A 73 6.16 1.04 -10.33
CA GLU A 73 5.04 1.02 -9.39
C GLU A 73 5.52 1.17 -7.94
N ILE A 74 6.73 0.66 -7.61
CA ILE A 74 7.33 0.88 -6.29
C ILE A 74 7.62 2.37 -6.06
N GLU A 75 8.19 3.06 -7.04
CA GLU A 75 8.46 4.50 -6.95
C GLU A 75 7.15 5.28 -6.83
N GLN A 76 6.13 4.95 -7.62
CA GLN A 76 4.83 5.60 -7.54
C GLN A 76 4.18 5.40 -6.15
N ILE A 77 4.21 4.18 -5.59
CA ILE A 77 3.69 3.93 -4.23
C ILE A 77 4.45 4.77 -3.19
N LYS A 78 5.76 4.93 -3.35
CA LYS A 78 6.58 5.76 -2.43
C LYS A 78 6.23 7.24 -2.54
N GLU A 79 6.00 7.73 -3.75
CA GLU A 79 5.59 9.12 -3.99
C GLU A 79 4.20 9.40 -3.43
N GLU A 80 3.23 8.52 -3.67
CA GLU A 80 1.85 8.66 -3.16
C GLU A 80 1.79 8.61 -1.62
N ASN A 81 2.75 7.95 -0.98
CA ASN A 81 2.86 7.85 0.48
C ASN A 81 3.97 8.74 1.07
N PHE A 82 4.48 9.70 0.30
CA PHE A 82 5.53 10.60 0.75
C PHE A 82 5.01 11.56 1.83
N ASP A 83 5.51 11.38 3.06
CA ASP A 83 5.14 12.21 4.21
C ASP A 83 6.25 13.24 4.48
N GLU A 84 6.08 14.43 3.93
CA GLU A 84 7.00 15.58 4.08
C GLU A 84 7.35 15.87 5.55
N SER A 85 6.37 15.72 6.45
CA SER A 85 6.54 15.99 7.89
C SER A 85 7.43 14.94 8.54
N LYS A 86 7.26 13.66 8.21
CA LYS A 86 8.17 12.59 8.68
C LYS A 86 9.57 12.75 8.11
N VAL A 87 9.70 13.17 6.85
CA VAL A 87 11.00 13.41 6.23
C VAL A 87 11.73 14.55 6.94
N LEU A 88 11.06 15.68 7.18
CA LEU A 88 11.63 16.80 7.93
C LEU A 88 11.98 16.41 9.37
N ALA A 89 11.12 15.64 10.04
CA ALA A 89 11.38 15.15 11.40
C ALA A 89 12.60 14.21 11.44
N ASN A 90 12.72 13.32 10.46
CA ASN A 90 13.88 12.43 10.34
C ASN A 90 15.14 13.23 10.02
N LEU A 91 15.07 14.20 9.10
CA LEU A 91 16.19 15.06 8.76
C LEU A 91 16.68 15.87 9.97
N LEU A 92 15.74 16.39 10.77
CA LEU A 92 16.05 17.09 12.01
C LEU A 92 16.70 16.18 13.06
N LYS A 93 16.28 14.91 13.15
CA LYS A 93 16.93 13.92 14.04
C LYS A 93 18.38 13.69 13.60
N HIS A 94 18.62 13.46 12.31
CA HIS A 94 19.98 13.24 11.79
C HIS A 94 20.88 14.47 12.01
N ALA A 95 20.37 15.68 11.74
CA ALA A 95 21.11 16.93 11.96
C ALA A 95 21.39 17.24 13.45
N LYS A 96 20.65 16.63 14.37
CA LYS A 96 20.90 16.73 15.83
C LYS A 96 21.89 15.66 16.32
N SER A 97 21.89 14.49 15.69
CA SER A 97 22.72 13.34 16.09
C SER A 97 24.13 13.44 15.52
N ASP A 98 24.24 13.77 14.25
CA ASP A 98 25.51 14.05 13.61
C ASP A 98 25.75 15.55 13.68
N LYS A 99 26.90 16.00 14.16
CA LYS A 99 27.33 17.41 14.08
C LYS A 99 27.45 17.92 12.63
N SER A 100 27.00 17.16 11.64
CA SER A 100 26.86 17.59 10.25
C SER A 100 25.66 18.53 10.13
N SER A 101 25.96 19.76 9.73
CA SER A 101 24.98 20.73 9.23
C SER A 101 23.95 20.07 8.32
N LEU A 102 22.70 20.54 8.38
CA LEU A 102 21.69 20.28 7.35
C LEU A 102 22.29 20.53 5.96
N PRO A 103 21.91 19.75 4.93
CA PRO A 103 22.35 19.99 3.55
C PRO A 103 22.12 21.45 3.14
N GLU A 104 23.04 22.03 2.35
CA GLU A 104 23.00 23.45 2.01
C GLU A 104 21.68 23.88 1.36
N ASP A 105 21.09 23.01 0.53
CA ASP A 105 19.80 23.25 -0.13
C ASP A 105 18.66 23.37 0.88
N VAL A 106 18.67 22.54 1.93
CA VAL A 106 17.69 22.58 3.02
C VAL A 106 17.90 23.82 3.87
N LEU A 107 19.16 24.16 4.18
CA LEU A 107 19.48 25.38 4.92
C LEU A 107 19.04 26.64 4.14
N LEU A 108 19.24 26.66 2.83
CA LEU A 108 18.81 27.75 1.96
C LEU A 108 17.28 27.84 1.90
N ALA A 109 16.58 26.72 1.75
CA ALA A 109 15.12 26.66 1.79
C ALA A 109 14.57 27.16 3.14
N LEU A 110 15.18 26.76 4.26
CA LEU A 110 14.81 27.25 5.60
C LEU A 110 15.07 28.76 5.73
N LYS A 111 16.25 29.25 5.33
CA LYS A 111 16.59 30.69 5.34
C LYS A 111 15.63 31.51 4.47
N ASN A 112 15.22 31.00 3.31
CA ASN A 112 14.20 31.60 2.46
C ASN A 112 12.85 31.65 3.18
N HIS A 113 12.44 30.55 3.81
CA HIS A 113 11.16 30.44 4.51
C HIS A 113 11.05 31.39 5.72
N VAL A 114 12.13 31.59 6.48
CA VAL A 114 12.15 32.52 7.62
C VAL A 114 12.53 33.96 7.25
N GLY A 115 12.65 34.27 5.95
CA GLY A 115 12.99 35.63 5.46
C GLY A 115 14.43 36.08 5.75
N LEU A 116 15.32 35.16 6.11
CA LEU A 116 16.74 35.41 6.35
C LEU A 116 17.59 35.34 5.07
N ALA A 117 16.99 34.94 3.95
CA ALA A 117 17.64 34.97 2.64
C ALA A 117 17.71 36.39 2.05
N LYS A 118 18.45 37.26 2.73
CA LYS A 118 18.86 38.54 2.15
C LYS A 118 20.18 38.36 1.42
N GLY A 119 20.14 38.43 0.09
CA GLY A 119 21.29 38.86 -0.72
C GLY A 119 21.77 37.91 -1.80
N ARG A 120 20.99 37.73 -2.89
CA ARG A 120 21.53 37.51 -4.26
C ARG A 120 20.67 38.15 -5.36
N THR A 121 19.90 39.20 -5.07
CA THR A 121 19.40 40.07 -6.14
C THR A 121 20.56 40.96 -6.61
N LYS A 122 21.26 40.50 -7.66
CA LYS A 122 22.18 41.34 -8.44
C LYS A 122 21.42 42.60 -8.86
N LYS A 123 21.79 43.73 -8.28
CA LYS A 123 21.32 45.06 -8.67
C LYS A 123 21.73 45.29 -10.14
N PRO A 124 20.82 45.59 -11.08
CA PRO A 124 21.22 45.97 -12.42
C PRO A 124 21.97 47.31 -12.33
N SER A 125 23.24 47.29 -12.69
CA SER A 125 24.04 48.50 -12.89
C SER A 125 23.42 49.32 -14.02
N LYS A 126 22.81 50.46 -13.68
CA LYS A 126 22.59 51.55 -14.63
C LYS A 126 23.96 51.92 -15.22
N LYS A 127 24.07 51.83 -16.54
CA LYS A 127 25.06 52.60 -17.30
C LYS A 127 24.31 53.74 -17.96
N ASP A 128 24.71 54.95 -17.60
CA ASP A 128 24.58 56.17 -18.39
C ASP A 128 25.27 56.01 -19.77
#